data_AF-A0A7S2GXJ7-F1
#
_entry.id   AF-A0A7S2GXJ7-F1
#
_cell.length_a   1.000
_cell.length_b   1.000
_cell.length_c   1.000
_cell.angle_alpha   90.00
_cell.angle_beta   90.00
_cell.angle_gamma   90.00
#
_symmetry.space_group_name_H-M   'P 1'
#
loop_
_entity.id
_entity.type
_entity.pdbx_description
1 polymer ?
#
loop_
_entity_poly.entity_id
_entity_poly.type
_entity_poly.pdbx_seq_one_letter_code
_entity_poly.pdbx_strand_id
1 'polypeptide(L)'
;YTYSPCGQGRWQLSRLSAQQLAKVKHVLLLGPKGWTVQDQSPGRRGGSSCVAVPVGGQSMGPQSGANADSPPLGLWQSTDGKCQYTLSETFAYHAPLESPILVEEPFVKAHFSETGSKSRLDLKFTNKAVTDESLERLLA
;
A
#
# COMPACT_ATOMS: atom_id res chain seq x y z
N TYR A 1 -6.96 0.82 1.09
CA TYR A 1 -5.62 0.18 1.13
C TYR A 1 -5.77 -1.26 0.68
N THR A 2 -5.01 -1.71 -0.31
CA THR A 2 -5.10 -3.07 -0.87
C THR A 2 -3.88 -3.88 -0.42
N TYR A 3 -4.09 -5.12 -0.01
CA TYR A 3 -3.00 -6.07 0.25
C TYR A 3 -3.00 -7.14 -0.85
N SER A 4 -1.81 -7.55 -1.26
CA SER A 4 -1.61 -8.52 -2.34
C SER A 4 -0.50 -9.51 -1.98
N PRO A 5 -0.53 -10.74 -2.51
CA PRO A 5 0.43 -11.77 -2.12
C PRO A 5 1.84 -11.44 -2.66
N CYS A 6 2.87 -11.66 -1.84
CA CYS A 6 4.28 -11.43 -2.21
C CYS A 6 5.19 -12.68 -2.05
N GLY A 7 4.58 -13.87 -1.95
CA GLY A 7 5.25 -15.17 -1.81
C GLY A 7 5.42 -15.63 -0.36
N GLN A 8 5.68 -16.93 -0.15
CA GLN A 8 5.88 -17.54 1.18
C GLN A 8 4.74 -17.27 2.19
N GLY A 9 3.49 -17.18 1.73
CA GLY A 9 2.34 -16.86 2.57
C GLY A 9 2.34 -15.41 3.10
N ARG A 10 3.21 -14.54 2.57
CA ARG A 10 3.28 -13.13 2.95
C ARG A 10 2.43 -12.29 2.02
N TRP A 11 1.93 -11.20 2.59
CA TRP A 11 1.06 -10.26 1.93
C TRP A 11 1.60 -8.87 2.17
N GLN A 12 1.56 -8.05 1.13
CA GLN A 12 2.15 -6.72 1.14
C GLN A 12 1.08 -5.68 0.83
N LEU A 13 1.12 -4.58 1.57
CA LEU A 13 0.33 -3.41 1.23
C LEU A 13 0.79 -2.85 -0.12
N SER A 14 -0.13 -2.73 -1.07
CA SER A 14 0.12 -2.12 -2.38
C SER A 14 0.56 -0.67 -2.20
N ARG A 15 1.47 -0.21 -3.09
CA ARG A 15 1.96 1.19 -3.18
C ARG A 15 2.89 1.67 -2.05
N LEU A 16 3.53 0.78 -1.30
CA LEU A 16 4.63 1.18 -0.41
C LEU A 16 5.90 1.48 -1.19
N SER A 17 6.58 2.60 -0.86
CA SER A 17 7.90 2.90 -1.43
C SER A 17 8.94 1.88 -0.94
N ALA A 18 10.06 1.71 -1.66
CA ALA A 18 11.12 0.78 -1.27
C ALA A 18 11.67 1.05 0.15
N GLN A 19 11.75 2.32 0.54
CA GLN A 19 12.16 2.74 1.88
C GLN A 19 11.11 2.39 2.94
N GLN A 20 9.83 2.49 2.61
CA GLN A 20 8.75 2.09 3.49
C GLN A 20 8.64 0.56 3.61
N LEU A 21 8.98 -0.20 2.57
CA LEU A 21 8.98 -1.67 2.63
C LEU A 21 9.95 -2.25 3.65
N ALA A 22 11.11 -1.60 3.82
CA ALA A 22 12.06 -2.00 4.86
C ALA A 22 11.54 -1.72 6.28
N LYS A 23 10.60 -0.77 6.42
CA LYS A 23 10.10 -0.26 7.70
C LYS A 23 8.74 -0.82 8.10
N VAL A 24 7.83 -1.03 7.15
CA VAL A 24 6.46 -1.47 7.36
C VAL A 24 6.36 -2.95 7.09
N LYS A 25 6.18 -3.73 8.15
CA LYS A 25 6.02 -5.19 8.07
C LYS A 25 4.65 -5.59 8.58
N HIS A 26 3.66 -5.53 7.70
CA HIS A 26 2.34 -6.09 7.99
C HIS A 26 2.32 -7.55 7.52
N VAL A 27 1.99 -8.46 8.44
CA VAL A 27 2.01 -9.91 8.18
C VAL A 27 0.61 -10.47 8.46
N LEU A 28 0.06 -11.19 7.49
CA LEU A 28 -1.14 -11.99 7.68
C LEU A 28 -0.76 -13.28 8.41
N LEU A 29 -1.40 -13.54 9.55
CA LEU A 29 -1.11 -14.69 10.39
C LEU A 29 -2.40 -15.33 10.90
N LEU A 30 -2.49 -16.65 10.76
CA LEU A 30 -3.53 -17.48 11.37
C LEU A 30 -3.17 -17.71 12.84
N GLY A 31 -3.96 -17.16 13.75
CA GLY A 31 -3.80 -17.34 15.18
C GLY A 31 -5.01 -18.03 15.82
N PRO A 32 -5.04 -18.14 17.16
CA PRO A 32 -6.15 -18.77 17.90
C PRO A 32 -7.52 -18.11 17.65
N LYS A 33 -7.52 -16.84 17.22
CA LYS A 33 -8.72 -16.04 16.93
C LYS A 33 -9.04 -15.98 15.42
N GLY A 34 -8.40 -16.82 14.61
CA GLY A 34 -8.49 -16.80 13.16
C GLY A 34 -7.42 -15.92 12.51
N TRP A 35 -7.66 -15.57 11.26
CA TRP A 35 -6.73 -14.76 10.47
C TRP A 35 -6.70 -13.31 10.94
N THR A 36 -5.48 -12.78 11.11
CA THR A 36 -5.26 -11.40 11.55
C THR A 36 -4.12 -10.76 10.76
N VAL A 37 -4.16 -9.44 10.58
CA VAL A 37 -3.00 -8.66 10.13
C VAL A 37 -2.23 -8.20 11.36
N GLN A 38 -0.93 -8.47 11.43
CA GLN A 38 -0.05 -8.06 12.51
C GLN A 38 0.98 -7.03 12.04
N ASP A 39 1.21 -6.00 12.84
CA ASP A 39 2.32 -5.07 12.65
C ASP A 39 3.59 -5.62 13.32
N GLN A 40 4.54 -6.03 12.50
CA GLN A 40 5.87 -6.52 12.87
C GLN A 40 6.99 -5.53 12.51
N SER A 41 6.63 -4.25 12.34
CA SER A 41 7.58 -3.18 12.00
C SER A 41 8.64 -2.98 13.11
N PRO A 42 9.92 -2.71 12.77
CA PRO A 42 10.96 -2.47 13.76
C PRO A 42 10.60 -1.31 14.70
N GLY A 43 10.77 -1.49 16.01
CA GLY A 43 10.52 -0.44 17.02
C GLY A 43 9.15 -0.51 17.71
N ARG A 44 8.23 -1.39 17.27
CA ARG A 44 7.03 -1.74 18.04
C ARG A 44 7.43 -2.52 19.31
N ARG A 45 7.56 -1.81 20.44
CA ARG A 45 7.75 -2.43 21.77
C ARG A 45 6.42 -3.05 22.21
N GLY A 46 6.36 -4.36 22.37
CA GLY A 46 5.16 -5.05 22.92
C GLY A 46 4.62 -6.25 22.14
N GLY A 47 5.34 -6.77 21.14
CA GLY A 47 4.89 -7.93 20.35
C GLY A 47 3.90 -7.53 19.26
N SER A 48 3.71 -8.43 18.29
CA SER A 48 2.81 -8.27 17.15
C SER A 48 1.46 -7.67 17.55
N SER A 49 1.23 -6.39 17.22
CA SER A 49 -0.08 -5.78 17.41
C SER A 49 -0.98 -6.23 16.27
N CYS A 50 -2.11 -6.84 16.58
CA CYS A 50 -3.18 -7.01 15.60
C CYS A 50 -3.59 -5.63 15.09
N VAL A 51 -3.63 -5.46 13.77
CA VAL A 51 -3.94 -4.20 13.07
C VAL A 51 -5.29 -4.30 12.42
N ALA A 52 -5.65 -5.47 11.87
CA ALA A 52 -6.91 -5.66 11.17
C ALA A 52 -7.41 -7.10 11.23
N VAL A 53 -8.73 -7.24 11.10
CA VAL A 53 -9.48 -8.51 11.09
C VAL A 53 -10.51 -8.53 9.96
N PRO A 54 -10.98 -9.69 9.48
CA PRO A 54 -12.00 -9.77 8.43
C PRO A 54 -13.35 -9.18 8.89
N VAL A 55 -14.02 -8.43 8.02
CA VAL A 55 -15.38 -7.92 8.25
C VAL A 55 -16.38 -9.05 7.98
N GLY A 56 -17.31 -9.29 8.92
CA GLY A 56 -18.35 -10.30 8.75
C GLY A 56 -18.11 -11.63 9.48
N GLY A 57 -17.31 -11.63 10.55
CA GLY A 57 -17.28 -12.78 11.48
C GLY A 57 -16.55 -14.02 10.97
N GLN A 58 -15.84 -13.94 9.83
CA GLN A 58 -14.82 -14.95 9.48
C GLN A 58 -13.54 -14.87 10.34
N SER A 59 -13.59 -14.20 11.49
CA SER A 59 -12.86 -14.62 12.69
C SER A 59 -13.50 -15.88 13.27
N MET A 60 -13.73 -16.88 12.42
CA MET A 60 -14.21 -18.17 12.86
C MET A 60 -13.05 -18.78 13.64
N GLY A 61 -13.24 -18.93 14.95
CA GLY A 61 -12.35 -19.75 15.77
C GLY A 61 -12.21 -21.15 15.15
N PRO A 62 -11.34 -22.01 15.71
CA PRO A 62 -11.00 -23.32 15.14
C PRO A 62 -12.17 -24.29 14.92
N GLN A 63 -13.43 -23.90 15.16
CA GLN A 63 -14.62 -24.73 15.06
C GLN A 63 -15.49 -24.47 13.83
N SER A 64 -15.18 -23.48 12.99
CA SER A 64 -16.08 -23.11 11.91
C SER A 64 -15.35 -22.89 10.60
N GLY A 65 -14.81 -23.97 10.04
CA GLY A 65 -14.64 -24.19 8.61
C GLY A 65 -13.86 -23.15 7.80
N ALA A 66 -13.26 -22.14 8.42
CA ALA A 66 -12.33 -21.24 7.77
C ALA A 66 -11.13 -22.10 7.36
N ASN A 67 -10.96 -22.27 6.05
CA ASN A 67 -9.86 -23.04 5.50
C ASN A 67 -8.56 -22.50 6.11
N ALA A 68 -7.87 -23.32 6.91
CA ALA A 68 -6.59 -22.94 7.51
C ALA A 68 -5.52 -22.66 6.43
N ASP A 69 -5.78 -23.13 5.20
CA ASP A 69 -4.90 -23.05 4.06
C ASP A 69 -4.84 -21.66 3.41
N SER A 70 -5.85 -20.79 3.63
CA SER A 70 -5.87 -19.46 3.02
C SER A 70 -6.61 -18.39 3.85
N PRO A 71 -6.15 -17.12 3.81
CA PRO A 71 -6.83 -16.02 4.49
C PRO A 71 -8.15 -15.65 3.78
N PRO A 72 -9.17 -15.20 4.53
CA PRO A 72 -10.44 -14.78 3.94
C PRO A 72 -10.24 -13.52 3.11
N LEU A 73 -10.66 -13.59 1.85
CA LEU A 73 -10.63 -12.47 0.92
C LEU A 73 -11.75 -11.48 1.19
N GLY A 74 -11.67 -10.31 0.57
CA GLY A 74 -12.69 -9.27 0.67
C GLY A 74 -12.37 -8.28 1.77
N LEU A 75 -13.39 -7.83 2.49
CA LEU A 75 -13.29 -6.68 3.40
C LEU A 75 -12.68 -7.05 4.75
N TRP A 76 -11.79 -6.19 5.22
CA TRP A 76 -11.12 -6.26 6.51
C TRP A 76 -11.23 -4.90 7.18
N GLN A 77 -11.26 -4.87 8.50
CA GLN A 77 -11.37 -3.64 9.30
C GLN A 77 -10.25 -3.57 10.31
N SER A 78 -9.74 -2.36 10.53
CA SER A 78 -8.75 -2.13 11.56
C SER A 78 -9.32 -2.43 12.94
N THR A 79 -8.47 -2.83 13.87
CA THR A 79 -8.90 -3.12 15.26
C THR A 79 -9.47 -1.90 15.98
N ASP A 80 -9.13 -0.69 15.55
CA ASP A 80 -9.71 0.56 16.06
C ASP A 80 -11.00 0.99 15.32
N GLY A 81 -11.44 0.21 14.32
CA GLY A 81 -12.65 0.44 13.54
C GLY A 81 -12.55 1.56 12.49
N LYS A 82 -11.45 2.31 12.43
CA LYS A 82 -11.33 3.54 11.64
C LYS A 82 -10.99 3.32 10.17
N CYS A 83 -10.40 2.19 9.82
CA CYS A 83 -9.91 1.91 8.48
C CYS A 83 -10.49 0.61 7.95
N GLN A 84 -10.83 0.61 6.67
CA GLN A 84 -11.19 -0.59 5.92
C GLN A 84 -10.10 -0.93 4.90
N TYR A 85 -9.85 -2.21 4.76
CA TYR A 85 -8.88 -2.80 3.86
C TYR A 85 -9.58 -3.85 3.00
N THR A 86 -9.05 -4.10 1.81
CA THR A 86 -9.51 -5.21 0.98
C THR A 86 -8.33 -6.16 0.73
N LEU A 87 -8.52 -7.43 1.07
CA LEU A 87 -7.61 -8.51 0.72
C LEU A 87 -8.08 -9.13 -0.60
N SER A 88 -7.20 -9.13 -1.62
CA SER A 88 -7.52 -9.61 -2.96
C SER A 88 -6.51 -10.64 -3.42
N GLU A 89 -6.96 -11.70 -4.11
CA GLU A 89 -6.09 -12.68 -4.78
C GLU A 89 -5.23 -12.06 -5.87
N THR A 90 -5.72 -10.98 -6.48
CA THR A 90 -5.02 -10.28 -7.54
C THR A 90 -4.28 -9.07 -6.98
N PHE A 91 -3.04 -8.89 -7.44
CA PHE A 91 -2.38 -7.61 -7.28
C PHE A 91 -3.25 -6.54 -7.93
N ALA A 92 -3.48 -5.42 -7.24
CA ALA A 92 -4.15 -4.29 -7.86
C ALA A 92 -3.35 -3.88 -9.10
N TYR A 93 -3.86 -4.21 -10.28
CA TYR A 93 -3.28 -3.76 -11.53
C TYR A 93 -3.66 -2.29 -11.68
N HIS A 94 -2.65 -1.44 -11.63
CA HIS A 94 -2.77 -0.08 -12.12
C HIS A 94 -2.03 -0.07 -13.44
N ALA A 95 -2.73 0.27 -14.52
CA ALA A 95 -2.06 0.56 -15.77
C ALA A 95 -1.01 1.63 -15.48
N PRO A 96 0.26 1.43 -15.88
CA PRO A 96 1.24 2.50 -15.84
C PRO A 96 0.65 3.71 -16.56
N LEU A 97 0.90 4.92 -16.05
CA LEU A 97 0.62 6.12 -16.85
C LEU A 97 1.25 5.94 -18.24
N GLU A 98 0.43 6.05 -19.30
CA GLU A 98 0.79 5.74 -20.69
C GLU A 98 1.95 6.60 -21.21
N SER A 99 2.32 7.65 -20.48
CA SER A 99 3.50 8.45 -20.73
C SER A 99 4.06 9.02 -19.43
N PRO A 100 5.40 9.11 -19.29
CA PRO A 100 6.00 9.86 -18.20
C PRO A 100 5.51 11.31 -18.29
N ILE A 101 4.99 11.86 -17.18
CA ILE A 101 4.71 13.29 -17.11
C ILE A 101 6.06 13.98 -17.03
N LEU A 102 6.46 14.57 -18.15
CA LEU A 102 7.65 15.41 -18.26
C LEU A 102 7.19 16.87 -18.22
N VAL A 103 7.54 17.56 -17.14
CA VAL A 103 7.39 19.01 -17.06
C VAL A 103 8.77 19.62 -17.18
N GLU A 104 8.97 20.47 -18.19
CA GLU A 104 10.20 21.25 -18.35
C GLU A 104 9.88 22.73 -18.39
N GLU A 105 9.96 23.38 -17.24
CA GLU A 105 9.90 24.84 -17.14
C GLU A 105 11.26 25.41 -16.73
N PRO A 106 11.54 26.70 -17.01
CA PRO A 106 12.80 27.33 -16.65
C PRO A 106 13.17 27.18 -15.17
N PHE A 107 12.16 27.13 -14.29
CA PHE A 107 12.31 27.05 -12.83
C PHE A 107 12.20 25.62 -12.26
N VAL A 108 11.63 24.66 -13.00
CA VAL A 108 11.44 23.29 -12.53
C VAL A 108 11.51 22.28 -13.67
N LYS A 109 12.24 21.20 -13.44
CA LYS A 109 12.11 19.97 -14.23
C LYS A 109 11.47 18.90 -13.36
N ALA A 110 10.31 18.40 -13.77
CA ALA A 110 9.64 17.28 -13.13
C ALA A 110 9.62 16.09 -14.08
N HIS A 111 10.03 14.93 -13.58
CA HIS A 111 9.93 13.68 -14.31
C HIS A 111 9.18 12.68 -13.44
N PHE A 112 7.98 12.35 -13.88
CA PHE A 112 7.18 11.31 -13.27
C PHE A 112 7.36 10.00 -14.05
N SER A 113 7.65 8.91 -13.33
CA SER A 113 7.78 7.58 -13.93
C SER A 113 7.09 6.54 -13.06
N GLU A 114 6.54 5.51 -13.71
CA GLU A 114 5.94 4.36 -13.03
C GLU A 114 6.62 3.05 -13.45
N THR A 115 6.82 2.15 -12.49
CA THR A 115 7.35 0.81 -12.73
C THR A 115 6.59 -0.20 -11.86
N GLY A 116 5.60 -0.86 -12.47
CA GLY A 116 4.66 -1.73 -11.76
C GLY A 116 3.78 -0.91 -10.80
N SER A 117 3.80 -1.23 -9.51
CA SER A 117 3.04 -0.51 -8.46
C SER A 117 3.81 0.67 -7.83
N LYS A 118 4.94 1.06 -8.43
CA LYS A 118 5.81 2.12 -7.92
C LYS A 118 5.69 3.36 -8.80
N SER A 119 5.44 4.50 -8.18
CA SER A 119 5.49 5.82 -8.83
C SER A 119 6.69 6.59 -8.28
N ARG A 120 7.41 7.31 -9.14
CA ARG A 120 8.56 8.14 -8.79
C ARG A 120 8.41 9.51 -9.45
N LEU A 121 8.50 10.57 -8.64
CA LEU A 121 8.55 11.95 -9.09
C LEU A 121 9.93 12.53 -8.79
N ASP A 122 10.74 12.76 -9.82
CA ASP A 122 12.02 13.46 -9.72
C ASP A 122 11.79 14.95 -10.00
N LEU A 123 12.09 15.81 -9.01
CA LEU A 123 12.00 17.26 -9.12
C LEU A 123 13.39 17.89 -9.08
N LYS A 124 13.69 18.75 -10.06
CA LYS A 124 14.88 19.60 -10.07
C LYS A 124 14.47 21.05 -10.20
N PHE A 125 14.59 21.79 -9.11
CA PHE A 125 14.38 23.23 -9.09
C PHE A 125 15.63 23.96 -9.57
N THR A 126 15.43 25.08 -10.27
CA THR A 126 16.51 26.00 -10.64
C THR A 126 16.24 27.36 -10.00
N ASN A 127 17.28 28.20 -9.92
CA ASN A 127 17.14 29.58 -9.45
C ASN A 127 16.70 30.51 -10.60
N LYS A 128 15.57 30.19 -11.22
CA LYS A 128 14.90 31.05 -12.21
C LYS A 128 13.55 31.48 -11.64
N ALA A 129 13.16 32.72 -11.93
CA ALA A 129 11.87 33.24 -11.51
C ALA A 129 10.73 32.44 -12.14
N VAL A 130 9.68 32.22 -11.36
CA VAL A 130 8.40 31.75 -11.86
C VAL A 130 7.70 32.94 -12.51
N THR A 131 7.25 32.79 -13.75
CA THR A 131 6.47 33.81 -14.47
C THR A 131 5.03 33.36 -14.63
N ASP A 132 4.10 34.30 -14.81
CA ASP A 132 2.68 33.97 -14.99
C ASP A 132 2.48 33.11 -16.26
N GLU A 133 3.21 33.40 -17.34
CA GLU A 133 3.17 32.60 -18.59
C GLU A 133 3.69 31.18 -18.38
N SER A 134 4.63 30.99 -17.45
CA SER A 134 5.13 29.65 -17.11
C SER A 134 4.15 28.87 -16.24
N LEU A 135 3.36 29.55 -15.39
CA LEU A 135 2.28 28.92 -14.63
C LEU A 135 1.09 28.57 -15.52
N GLU A 136 0.71 29.47 -16.43
CA GLU A 136 -0.37 29.22 -17.39
C GLU A 136 -0.08 28.00 -18.27
N ARG A 137 1.17 27.85 -18.75
CA ARG A 137 1.59 26.67 -19.53
C ARG A 137 1.55 25.36 -18.75
N LEU A 138 1.64 25.39 -17.42
CA LEU A 138 1.53 24.20 -16.57
C LEU A 138 0.09 23.82 -16.25
N LEU A 139 -0.84 24.77 -16.34
CA LEU A 139 -2.25 24.59 -15.99
C LEU A 139 -3.15 24.31 -17.20
N ALA A 140 -2.64 24.53 -18.42
CA ALA A 140 -3.31 24.26 -19.69
C ALA A 140 -3.14 22.80 -20.13
#